data_AF-A0AAV9ZZH1-F1
#
_entry.id   AF-A0AAV9ZZH1-F1
#
_cell.length_a   1.000
_cell.length_b   1.000
_cell.length_c   1.000
_cell.angle_alpha   90.00
_cell.angle_beta   90.00
_cell.angle_gamma   90.00
#
_symmetry.space_group_name_H-M   'P 1'
#
loop_
_entity.id
_entity.type
_entity.pdbx_description
1 polymer ?
#
loop_
_entity_poly.entity_id
_entity_poly.type
_entity_poly.pdbx_seq_one_letter_code
_entity_poly.pdbx_strand_id
1 'polypeptide(L)' 'MEHILCTSCKLTQLRPFQLELAVEINKKNHVFCVIATGMGKTVVLMAGALMANARGEKGVALLI' A
#
# COMPACT_ATOMS: atom_id res chain seq x y z
N MET A 1 7.19 -5.81 4.94
CA MET A 1 6.13 -5.00 4.29
C MET A 1 6.60 -3.59 4.05
N GLU A 2 6.93 -2.83 5.11
CA GLU A 2 7.39 -1.44 4.99
C GLU A 2 8.57 -1.27 4.02
N HIS A 3 9.63 -2.08 4.13
CA HIS A 3 10.75 -2.04 3.19
C HIS A 3 10.32 -2.14 1.72
N ILE A 4 9.40 -3.06 1.38
CA ILE A 4 8.93 -3.25 0.00
C ILE A 4 8.21 -1.99 -0.49
N LEU A 5 7.31 -1.43 0.33
CA LEU A 5 6.57 -0.23 -0.02
C LEU A 5 7.52 0.98 -0.16
N CYS A 6 8.47 1.13 0.75
CA CYS A 6 9.48 2.18 0.70
C CYS A 6 10.35 2.08 -0.55
N THR A 7 10.87 0.89 -0.88
CA THR A 7 11.70 0.68 -2.08
C THR A 7 10.90 0.91 -3.36
N SER A 8 9.70 0.32 -3.48
CA SER A 8 8.88 0.43 -4.68
C SER A 8 8.33 1.84 -4.91
N CYS A 9 8.04 2.58 -3.84
CA CYS A 9 7.50 3.94 -3.92
C CYS A 9 8.55 5.04 -3.71
N LYS A 10 9.84 4.69 -3.63
CA LYS A 10 10.98 5.62 -3.42
C LYS A 10 10.81 6.51 -2.19
N LEU A 11 10.37 5.92 -1.08
CA LEU A 11 10.21 6.59 0.21
C LEU A 11 11.31 6.15 1.17
N THR A 12 11.76 7.06 2.03
CA THR A 12 12.69 6.71 3.12
C THR A 12 11.96 5.96 4.24
N GLN A 13 10.73 6.38 4.57
CA GLN A 13 9.90 5.79 5.61
C GLN A 13 8.42 6.03 5.31
N LEU A 14 7.55 5.16 5.84
CA LEU A 14 6.11 5.37 5.78
C LEU A 14 5.64 6.27 6.92
N ARG A 15 4.55 6.99 6.69
CA ARG A 15 3.82 7.65 7.78
C ARG A 15 3.01 6.59 8.55
N PRO A 16 2.76 6.77 9.85
CA PRO A 16 2.06 5.76 10.67
C PRO A 16 0.75 5.27 10.05
N PHE A 17 -0.11 6.20 9.62
CA PHE A 17 -1.39 5.85 8.99
C PHE A 17 -1.24 5.06 7.67
N GLN A 18 -0.15 5.27 6.92
CA GLN A 18 0.08 4.54 5.66
C GLN A 18 0.41 3.08 5.94
N LEU A 19 1.20 2.83 6.99
CA LEU A 19 1.56 1.49 7.43
C LEU A 19 0.32 0.76 7.99
N GLU A 20 -0.46 1.42 8.83
CA GLU A 20 -1.69 0.85 9.39
C GLU A 20 -2.67 0.44 8.28
N LEU A 21 -2.94 1.33 7.32
CA LEU A 21 -3.82 1.03 6.19
C LEU A 21 -3.24 -0.08 5.29
N ALA A 22 -1.93 -0.07 5.03
CA ALA A 22 -1.28 -1.13 4.25
C ALA A 22 -1.39 -2.50 4.93
N VAL A 23 -1.30 -2.55 6.26
CA VAL A 23 -1.50 -3.78 7.04
C VAL A 23 -2.93 -4.28 6.91
N GLU A 24 -3.94 -3.41 7.00
CA GLU A 24 -5.35 -3.80 6.84
C GLU A 24 -5.65 -4.29 5.41
N ILE A 25 -5.12 -3.62 4.39
CA ILE A 25 -5.20 -4.08 3.00
C ILE A 25 -4.52 -5.44 2.83
N ASN A 26 -3.35 -5.65 3.44
CA ASN A 26 -2.63 -6.92 3.36
C ASN A 26 -3.36 -8.08 4.07
N LYS A 27 -4.16 -7.78 5.10
CA LYS A 27 -5.09 -8.73 5.73
C LYS A 27 -6.33 -9.02 4.87
N LYS A 28 -6.44 -8.41 3.69
CA LYS A 28 -7.58 -8.51 2.76
C LYS A 28 -8.87 -7.85 3.29
N ASN A 29 -8.74 -6.91 4.23
CA ASN A 29 -9.88 -6.14 4.70
C ASN A 29 -10.25 -5.06 3.68
N HIS A 30 -11.55 -4.78 3.54
CA HIS A 30 -12.02 -3.61 2.80
C HIS A 30 -11.81 -2.36 3.65
N VAL A 31 -11.13 -1.37 3.10
CA VAL A 31 -10.75 -0.15 3.82
C VAL A 31 -11.35 1.06 3.11
N PHE A 32 -12.12 1.86 3.86
CA PHE A 32 -12.52 3.19 3.43
C PHE A 32 -11.70 4.22 4.21
N CYS A 33 -10.99 5.09 3.51
CA CYS A 33 -10.14 6.11 4.14
C CYS A 33 -10.18 7.42 3.37
N VAL A 34 -9.99 8.53 4.10
CA VAL A 34 -9.87 9.87 3.53
C VAL A 34 -8.44 10.35 3.73
N ILE A 35 -7.70 10.47 2.64
CA ILE A 35 -6.31 10.93 2.65
C ILE A 35 -6.22 12.14 1.72
N ALA A 36 -5.81 13.28 2.28
CA ALA A 36 -5.66 14.52 1.51
C ALA A 36 -4.61 14.40 0.40
N THR A 37 -4.77 15.21 -0.65
CA THR A 37 -3.82 15.31 -1.76
C THR A 37 -2.42 15.66 -1.24
N GLY A 38 -1.37 15.07 -1.82
CA GLY A 38 0.02 15.26 -1.37
C GLY A 38 0.41 14.47 -0.11
N MET A 39 -0.52 13.82 0.59
CA MET A 39 -0.20 13.04 1.81
C MET A 39 0.24 11.59 1.51
N GLY A 40 0.55 11.29 0.24
CA GLY A 40 1.10 9.99 -0.14
C GLY A 40 0.07 8.85 -0.19
N LYS A 41 -1.20 9.13 -0.53
CA LYS A 41 -2.24 8.08 -0.69
C LYS A 41 -1.85 6.94 -1.64
N THR A 42 -1.01 7.22 -2.64
CA THR A 42 -0.57 6.25 -3.66
C THR A 42 0.11 5.02 -3.05
N VAL A 43 0.93 5.17 -2.00
CA VAL A 43 1.61 4.03 -1.37
C VAL A 43 0.62 3.06 -0.74
N VAL A 44 -0.47 3.58 -0.19
CA VAL A 44 -1.55 2.80 0.42
C VAL A 44 -2.33 2.05 -0.66
N LEU A 45 -2.69 2.73 -1.75
CA LEU A 45 -3.40 2.13 -2.89
C LEU A 45 -2.59 1.00 -3.56
N MET A 46 -1.27 1.18 -3.67
CA MET A 46 -0.38 0.17 -4.25
C MET A 46 -0.05 -0.99 -3.29
N ALA A 47 -0.37 -0.86 -1.99
CA ALA A 47 0.08 -1.82 -0.99
C ALA A 47 -0.38 -3.25 -1.27
N GLY A 48 -1.65 -3.43 -1.64
CA GLY A 48 -2.20 -4.74 -1.97
C GLY A 48 -1.48 -5.40 -3.15
N ALA A 49 -1.29 -4.65 -4.23
CA ALA A 49 -0.64 -5.13 -5.45
C ALA A 49 0.84 -5.50 -5.20
N LEU A 50 1.57 -4.63 -4.50
CA LEU A 50 2.99 -4.85 -4.21
C LEU A 50 3.19 -6.03 -3.24
N MET A 51 2.31 -6.21 -2.26
CA MET A 51 2.36 -7.36 -1.36
C MET A 51 2.02 -8.67 -2.07
N ALA A 52 1.00 -8.67 -2.93
CA ALA A 52 0.65 -9.84 -3.73
C ALA A 52 1.81 -10.25 -4.65
N ASN A 53 2.42 -9.29 -5.35
CA ASN A 53 3.59 -9.53 -6.19
C ASN A 53 4.79 -10.05 -5.39
N ALA A 54 5.04 -9.51 -4.20
CA ALA A 54 6.12 -9.99 -3.32
C ALA A 54 5.91 -11.43 -2.83
N ARG A 55 4.68 -11.92 -2.82
CA ARG A 55 4.33 -13.33 -2.52
C ARG A 55 4.33 -14.23 -3.76
N GLY A 56 4.63 -13.70 -4.95
CA GLY A 56 4.56 -14.43 -6.21
C GLY A 56 3.14 -14.70 -6.69
N GLU A 57 2.14 -13.99 -6.15
CA GLU A 57 0.76 -14.09 -6.63
C GLU A 57 0.64 -13.46 -8.01
N LYS A 58 -0.11 -14.12 -8.91
CA LYS A 58 -0.43 -13.57 -10.24
C LYS A 58 -1.80 -12.91 -10.19
N GLY A 59 -1.87 -11.65 -10.59
CA GLY A 59 -3.12 -10.89 -10.60
C GLY A 59 -2.96 -9.53 -11.25
N VAL A 60 -4.08 -8.81 -11.38
CA VAL A 60 -4.13 -7.44 -11.88
C VAL A 60 -4.65 -6.54 -10.77
N ALA A 61 -3.97 -5.41 -10.56
CA ALA A 61 -4.45 -4.36 -9.69
C ALA A 61 -5.17 -3.30 -10.52
N LEU A 62 -6.40 -2.97 -10.13
CA LEU A 62 -7.17 -1.90 -10.72
C LEU A 62 -7.16 -0.69 -9.78
N LEU A 63 -6.48 0.38 -10.17
CA LEU A 63 -6.55 1.68 -9.51
C LEU A 63 -7.40 2.61 -10.38
N ILE A 64 -8.43 3.22 -9.77
CA ILE A 64 -9.33 4.21 -10.38
C ILE A 64 -9.24 5.49 -9.55
#